data_AF-A0A2M7FKX9-F1
#
_entry.id   AF-A0A2M7FKX9-F1
#
_cell.length_a   1.000
_cell.length_b   1.000
_cell.length_c   1.000
_cell.angle_alpha   90.00
_cell.angle_beta   90.00
_cell.angle_gamma   90.00
#
_symmetry.space_group_name_H-M   'P 1'
#
loop_
_entity.id
_entity.type
_entity.pdbx_description
1 polymer ?
#
loop_
_entity_poly.entity_id
_entity_poly.type
_entity_poly.pdbx_seq_one_letter_code
_entity_poly.pdbx_strand_id
1 'polypeptide(L)'
;MTAAAITAFLPRFLLTLSLTLGLLACGGGGDASPPTNTEPASIASVAVTIPPSSYAPSSAELGGYKTLQTARVLCGFGALRQDTHLDAAALNHARYLTSESIATGASLLSHLETNRANSSYKGYAPWDRTRHPSQFYGDQVAEILESTTWDYDVANPPVFPTLEQRGTSSMINLLNTVYHLQGALFDGLDVGFGADLRTVVNGTSRREEYRFGSLNGFQTQYQIFGAGQVATYPCQGSANVPTLFAPAYESPNPFPSMTSTLQVVGPPIYIKADAGQVLTLTSSSISSAGVAVPTTVLTQANDPARDSRGNPFIGRHEAFVVPTVALAPNTVYQVSLAGTVNGWAFNRSFTLRTEP
;
A
#
# COMPACT_ATOMS: atom_id res chain seq x y z
N MET A 1 12.05 -0.23 73.44
CA MET A 1 11.89 1.05 72.72
C MET A 1 10.53 0.98 72.00
N THR A 2 9.42 1.19 72.71
CA THR A 2 8.63 2.45 72.78
C THR A 2 8.17 2.89 71.38
N ALA A 3 6.94 2.53 70.97
CA ALA A 3 5.70 3.37 70.99
C ALA A 3 5.56 4.19 69.67
N ALA A 4 4.41 4.44 69.05
CA ALA A 4 2.99 4.18 69.28
C ALA A 4 2.24 4.28 67.94
N ALA A 5 1.03 3.70 67.88
CA ALA A 5 0.06 3.84 66.81
C ALA A 5 -0.71 5.17 66.90
N ILE A 6 -1.09 5.75 65.76
CA ILE A 6 -2.16 6.77 65.67
C ILE A 6 -3.08 6.43 64.49
N THR A 7 -4.31 6.07 64.84
CA THR A 7 -5.53 5.99 64.02
C THR A 7 -6.12 7.39 63.82
N ALA A 8 -6.59 7.72 62.61
CA ALA A 8 -7.51 8.84 62.40
C ALA A 8 -8.53 8.58 61.28
N PHE A 9 -9.78 8.56 61.73
CA PHE A 9 -11.11 8.69 61.12
C PHE A 9 -11.29 9.26 59.69
N LEU A 10 -12.22 8.60 58.96
CA LEU A 10 -13.01 9.09 57.82
C LEU A 10 -13.95 10.26 58.20
N PRO A 11 -14.40 11.03 57.20
CA PRO A 11 -15.84 11.02 56.92
C PRO A 11 -16.21 10.81 55.45
N ARG A 12 -17.35 10.12 55.29
CA ARG A 12 -18.05 9.81 54.04
C ARG A 12 -18.65 11.07 53.43
N PHE A 13 -18.43 11.31 52.14
CA PHE A 13 -19.31 12.13 51.32
C PHE A 13 -20.06 11.22 50.35
N LEU A 14 -21.37 11.05 50.61
CA LEU A 14 -22.33 10.56 49.63
C LEU A 14 -22.64 11.71 48.68
N LEU A 15 -22.48 11.49 47.37
CA LEU A 15 -23.13 12.31 46.35
C LEU A 15 -24.06 11.40 45.54
N THR A 16 -25.35 11.52 45.85
CA THR A 16 -26.47 10.97 45.09
C THR A 16 -26.69 11.81 43.84
N LEU A 17 -26.58 11.23 42.65
CA LEU A 17 -27.09 11.83 41.41
C LEU A 17 -28.25 11.00 40.88
N SER A 18 -29.40 11.65 40.85
CA SER A 18 -30.72 11.09 40.58
C SER A 18 -30.91 10.65 39.13
N LEU A 19 -31.57 9.50 38.99
CA LEU A 19 -32.04 8.87 37.77
C LEU A 19 -33.38 9.52 37.36
N THR A 20 -33.51 10.05 36.14
CA THR A 20 -34.81 10.41 35.55
C THR A 20 -35.03 9.63 34.26
N LEU A 21 -35.85 8.58 34.36
CA LEU A 21 -36.50 7.90 33.25
C LEU A 21 -37.67 8.78 32.77
N GLY A 22 -37.63 9.20 31.50
CA GLY A 22 -38.81 9.68 30.78
C GLY A 22 -39.29 8.59 29.84
N LEU A 23 -40.33 7.85 30.23
CA LEU A 23 -41.17 7.11 29.28
C LEU A 23 -42.19 8.07 28.68
N LEU A 24 -42.15 8.24 27.36
CA LEU A 24 -43.29 8.68 26.57
C LEU A 24 -43.58 7.58 25.55
N ALA A 25 -44.79 7.03 25.61
CA ALA A 25 -45.33 6.10 24.65
C ALA A 25 -46.44 6.77 23.84
N CYS A 26 -46.58 6.30 22.59
CA CYS A 26 -47.78 6.19 21.76
C CYS A 26 -47.93 7.12 20.53
N GLY A 27 -48.26 6.48 19.40
CA GLY A 27 -48.71 7.05 18.11
C GLY A 27 -47.63 6.91 17.03
N GLY A 28 -47.72 6.09 15.97
CA GLY A 28 -48.88 5.58 15.25
C GLY A 28 -48.87 6.20 13.84
N GLY A 29 -48.77 5.38 12.79
CA GLY A 29 -48.92 5.83 11.39
C GLY A 29 -47.90 5.21 10.45
N GLY A 30 -48.31 4.14 9.77
CA GLY A 30 -47.55 3.60 8.65
C GLY A 30 -47.77 4.46 7.41
N ASP A 31 -46.67 4.89 6.81
CA ASP A 31 -46.61 5.25 5.40
C ASP A 31 -45.36 4.56 4.83
N ALA A 32 -45.60 3.64 3.90
CA ALA A 32 -44.55 2.98 3.14
C ALA A 32 -43.89 4.03 2.24
N SER A 33 -42.86 4.69 2.78
CA SER A 33 -41.96 5.51 1.99
C SER A 33 -41.22 4.60 0.99
N PRO A 34 -41.12 4.99 -0.29
CA PRO A 34 -40.28 4.26 -1.24
C PRO A 34 -38.83 4.25 -0.70
N PRO A 35 -38.03 3.21 -0.98
CA PRO A 35 -36.65 3.16 -0.50
C PRO A 35 -35.94 4.43 -0.95
N THR A 36 -35.59 5.27 0.00
CA THR A 36 -34.70 6.39 -0.24
C THR A 36 -33.38 5.78 -0.67
N ASN A 37 -32.99 6.05 -1.92
CA ASN A 37 -31.60 5.88 -2.34
C ASN A 37 -30.76 6.67 -1.35
N THR A 38 -30.17 5.96 -0.39
CA THR A 38 -29.25 6.55 0.58
C THR A 38 -28.07 7.00 -0.25
N GLU A 39 -27.90 8.32 -0.35
CA GLU A 39 -26.69 8.92 -0.91
C GLU A 39 -25.48 8.23 -0.26
N PRO A 40 -24.50 7.74 -1.05
CA PRO A 40 -23.40 6.99 -0.50
C PRO A 40 -22.72 7.82 0.58
N ALA A 41 -22.61 7.25 1.78
CA ALA A 41 -22.05 7.92 2.95
C ALA A 41 -20.75 8.64 2.56
N SER A 42 -20.73 9.96 2.69
CA SER A 42 -19.54 10.74 2.36
C SER A 42 -18.47 10.43 3.40
N ILE A 43 -17.31 10.00 2.93
CA ILE A 43 -16.12 9.89 3.77
C ILE A 43 -15.48 11.27 3.74
N ALA A 44 -15.34 11.91 4.91
CA ALA A 44 -14.64 13.19 5.00
C ALA A 44 -13.21 13.03 4.46
N SER A 45 -12.84 13.82 3.45
CA SER A 45 -11.48 13.82 2.93
C SER A 45 -10.57 14.52 3.93
N VAL A 46 -9.49 13.83 4.33
CA VAL A 46 -8.46 14.40 5.18
C VAL A 46 -7.40 15.00 4.28
N ALA A 47 -7.20 16.32 4.36
CA ALA A 47 -6.10 16.97 3.67
C ALA A 47 -4.78 16.58 4.35
N VAL A 48 -3.84 16.08 3.56
CA VAL A 48 -2.53 15.62 4.03
C VAL A 48 -1.44 16.55 3.50
N THR A 49 -0.56 17.03 4.38
CA THR A 49 0.61 17.80 3.97
C THR A 49 1.72 16.88 3.49
N ILE A 50 2.14 17.06 2.24
CA ILE A 50 3.18 16.25 1.59
C ILE A 50 4.49 17.06 1.56
N PRO A 51 5.64 16.51 2.01
CA PRO A 51 6.94 17.16 1.86
C PRO A 51 7.24 17.43 0.39
N PRO A 52 7.84 18.59 0.06
CA PRO A 52 8.19 18.91 -1.32
C PRO A 52 9.23 17.93 -1.87
N SER A 53 9.19 17.71 -3.19
CA SER A 53 10.17 16.93 -3.94
C SER A 53 10.87 17.78 -4.98
N SER A 54 12.05 17.35 -5.45
CA SER A 54 12.78 17.97 -6.56
C SER A 54 12.36 17.47 -7.94
N TYR A 55 11.40 16.53 -8.04
CA TYR A 55 10.92 16.02 -9.32
C TYR A 55 10.33 17.13 -10.19
N ALA A 56 10.58 17.04 -11.50
CA ALA A 56 10.06 18.01 -12.46
C ALA A 56 8.52 18.01 -12.47
N PRO A 57 7.88 19.18 -12.68
CA PRO A 57 6.43 19.23 -12.92
C PRO A 57 6.02 18.28 -14.03
N SER A 58 4.85 17.63 -13.88
CA SER A 58 4.31 16.68 -14.86
C SER A 58 5.12 15.40 -15.09
N SER A 59 6.17 15.13 -14.29
CA SER A 59 6.94 13.89 -14.36
C SER A 59 6.20 12.70 -13.74
N ALA A 60 6.54 11.49 -14.17
CA ALA A 60 6.01 10.26 -13.59
C ALA A 60 6.43 10.10 -12.13
N GLU A 61 7.67 10.45 -11.82
CA GLU A 61 8.21 10.42 -10.48
C GLU A 61 7.42 11.32 -9.52
N LEU A 62 7.03 12.53 -9.97
CA LEU A 62 6.19 13.42 -9.16
C LEU A 62 4.82 12.81 -8.85
N GLY A 63 4.17 12.20 -9.84
CA GLY A 63 2.88 11.52 -9.66
C GLY A 63 2.98 10.36 -8.68
N GLY A 64 3.97 9.50 -8.89
CA GLY A 64 4.25 8.37 -8.00
C GLY A 64 4.58 8.78 -6.57
N TYR A 65 5.45 9.79 -6.42
CA TYR A 65 5.82 10.35 -5.13
C TYR A 65 4.60 10.86 -4.39
N LYS A 66 3.78 11.73 -4.99
CA LYS A 66 2.57 12.27 -4.35
C LYS A 66 1.62 11.16 -3.89
N THR A 67 1.39 10.14 -4.72
CA THR A 67 0.52 9.01 -4.37
C THR A 67 1.05 8.25 -3.15
N LEU A 68 2.32 7.85 -3.17
CA LEU A 68 2.91 7.10 -2.06
C LEU A 68 2.97 7.93 -0.77
N GLN A 69 3.36 9.21 -0.88
CA GLN A 69 3.43 10.11 0.26
C GLN A 69 2.05 10.32 0.91
N THR A 70 1.00 10.45 0.09
CA THR A 70 -0.38 10.54 0.58
C THR A 70 -0.78 9.28 1.33
N ALA A 71 -0.57 8.12 0.72
CA ALA A 71 -0.87 6.82 1.33
C ALA A 71 -0.18 6.66 2.70
N ARG A 72 1.12 6.96 2.76
CA ARG A 72 1.90 6.77 3.98
C ARG A 72 1.51 7.76 5.08
N VAL A 73 1.40 9.05 4.78
CA VAL A 73 1.07 10.05 5.80
C VAL A 73 -0.37 9.92 6.27
N LEU A 74 -1.32 9.66 5.36
CA LEU A 74 -2.72 9.43 5.74
C LEU A 74 -2.85 8.25 6.71
N CYS A 75 -2.15 7.15 6.43
CA CYS A 75 -2.27 5.91 7.18
C CYS A 75 -1.23 5.71 8.29
N GLY A 76 -0.44 6.74 8.61
CA GLY A 76 0.48 6.72 9.74
C GLY A 76 1.76 5.91 9.52
N PHE A 77 2.16 5.63 8.28
CA PHE A 77 3.44 4.99 7.92
C PHE A 77 4.62 5.98 7.88
N GLY A 78 4.41 7.22 8.30
CA GLY A 78 5.44 8.25 8.32
C GLY A 78 5.70 8.88 6.96
N ALA A 79 6.15 10.13 7.00
CA ALA A 79 6.48 10.87 5.78
C ALA A 79 7.82 10.42 5.20
N LEU A 80 7.90 10.28 3.88
CA LEU A 80 9.13 9.93 3.19
C LEU A 80 9.98 11.18 2.91
N ARG A 81 11.30 11.03 3.01
CA ARG A 81 12.32 11.96 2.53
C ARG A 81 12.81 11.47 1.17
N GLN A 82 12.78 12.34 0.17
CA GLN A 82 13.43 12.05 -1.10
C GLN A 82 14.96 11.94 -0.92
N ASP A 83 15.56 10.89 -1.48
CA ASP A 83 17.01 10.71 -1.54
C ASP A 83 17.48 10.59 -3.00
N THR A 84 18.35 11.49 -3.42
CA THR A 84 18.79 11.59 -4.81
C THR A 84 19.68 10.43 -5.27
N HIS A 85 20.30 9.69 -4.35
CA HIS A 85 21.05 8.47 -4.69
C HIS A 85 20.08 7.34 -5.03
N LEU A 86 18.98 7.23 -4.29
CA LEU A 86 17.89 6.31 -4.61
C LEU A 86 17.19 6.68 -5.93
N ASP A 87 17.01 7.98 -6.22
CA ASP A 87 16.48 8.45 -7.51
C ASP A 87 17.37 7.99 -8.67
N ALA A 88 18.69 8.22 -8.54
CA ALA A 88 19.66 7.81 -9.55
C ALA A 88 19.63 6.29 -9.78
N ALA A 89 19.49 5.50 -8.70
CA ALA A 89 19.41 4.05 -8.78
C ALA A 89 18.13 3.57 -9.46
N ALA A 90 16.97 4.11 -9.07
CA ALA A 90 15.68 3.78 -9.67
C ALA A 90 15.62 4.16 -11.15
N LEU A 91 16.13 5.35 -11.51
CA LEU A 91 16.16 5.83 -12.90
C LEU A 91 17.10 4.99 -13.78
N ASN A 92 18.28 4.63 -13.27
CA ASN A 92 19.18 3.74 -14.01
C ASN A 92 18.56 2.36 -14.24
N HIS A 93 17.84 1.83 -13.26
CA HIS A 93 17.16 0.55 -13.41
C HIS A 93 16.00 0.62 -14.41
N ALA A 94 15.20 1.69 -14.39
CA ALA A 94 14.16 1.92 -15.40
C ALA A 94 14.74 1.96 -16.83
N ARG A 95 15.87 2.68 -17.01
CA ARG A 95 16.59 2.73 -18.30
C ARG A 95 17.17 1.38 -18.71
N TYR A 96 17.69 0.61 -17.77
CA TYR A 96 18.14 -0.76 -18.01
C TYR A 96 16.98 -1.60 -18.56
N LEU A 97 15.85 -1.64 -17.86
CA LEU A 97 14.69 -2.44 -18.26
C LEU A 97 14.10 -2.01 -19.61
N THR A 98 13.96 -0.70 -19.84
CA THR A 98 13.44 -0.18 -21.12
C THR A 98 14.39 -0.52 -22.27
N SER A 99 15.71 -0.36 -22.09
CA SER A 99 16.68 -0.67 -23.15
C SER A 99 16.77 -2.17 -23.45
N GLU A 100 16.73 -3.03 -22.44
CA GLU A 100 16.65 -4.49 -22.64
C GLU A 100 15.36 -4.89 -23.35
N SER A 101 14.23 -4.26 -23.00
CA SER A 101 12.93 -4.55 -23.62
C SER A 101 12.93 -4.21 -25.11
N ILE A 102 13.53 -3.08 -25.47
CA ILE A 102 13.71 -2.67 -26.87
C ILE A 102 14.67 -3.62 -27.59
N ALA A 103 15.81 -3.94 -26.99
CA ALA A 103 16.84 -4.76 -27.63
C ALA A 103 16.34 -6.19 -27.92
N THR A 104 15.51 -6.74 -27.02
CA THR A 104 14.96 -8.10 -27.15
C THR A 104 13.63 -8.16 -27.90
N GLY A 105 12.94 -7.03 -28.05
CA GLY A 105 11.57 -7.00 -28.55
C GLY A 105 10.53 -7.60 -27.60
N ALA A 106 10.90 -7.95 -26.36
CA ALA A 106 9.99 -8.44 -25.33
C ALA A 106 9.78 -7.36 -24.26
N SER A 107 8.57 -7.23 -23.71
CA SER A 107 8.35 -6.32 -22.58
C SER A 107 8.91 -6.96 -21.32
N LEU A 108 10.16 -6.61 -20.97
CA LEU A 108 10.85 -7.17 -19.82
C LEU A 108 10.60 -6.32 -18.58
N LEU A 109 10.23 -6.99 -17.49
CA LEU A 109 10.10 -6.43 -16.15
C LEU A 109 10.76 -7.40 -15.16
N SER A 110 11.76 -6.93 -14.42
CA SER A 110 12.46 -7.75 -13.43
C SER A 110 13.12 -6.84 -12.40
N HIS A 111 13.19 -7.29 -11.15
CA HIS A 111 14.01 -6.66 -10.11
C HIS A 111 15.52 -6.84 -10.34
N LEU A 112 15.91 -7.69 -11.30
CA LEU A 112 17.28 -8.13 -11.51
C LEU A 112 17.87 -7.57 -12.80
N GLU A 113 19.14 -7.18 -12.75
CA GLU A 113 19.94 -6.87 -13.93
C GLU A 113 20.89 -8.03 -14.22
N THR A 114 20.69 -8.69 -15.36
CA THR A 114 21.45 -9.88 -15.75
C THR A 114 22.41 -9.61 -16.90
N ASN A 115 22.10 -8.65 -17.77
CA ASN A 115 22.92 -8.26 -18.91
C ASN A 115 23.97 -7.22 -18.51
N ARG A 116 25.18 -7.70 -18.19
CA ARG A 116 26.32 -6.84 -17.83
C ARG A 116 26.86 -5.97 -18.97
N ALA A 117 26.47 -6.25 -20.22
CA ALA A 117 26.89 -5.43 -21.37
C ALA A 117 26.00 -4.19 -21.56
N ASN A 118 24.85 -4.11 -20.88
CA ASN A 118 23.99 -2.95 -20.91
C ASN A 118 24.69 -1.76 -20.21
N SER A 119 24.72 -0.59 -20.87
CA SER A 119 25.38 0.61 -20.33
C SER A 119 24.71 1.18 -19.07
N SER A 120 23.45 0.84 -18.83
CA SER A 120 22.69 1.20 -17.63
C SER A 120 22.86 0.18 -16.50
N TYR A 121 23.58 -0.93 -16.72
CA TYR A 121 23.87 -1.91 -15.68
C TYR A 121 24.61 -1.26 -14.50
N LYS A 122 24.05 -1.41 -13.30
CA LYS A 122 24.65 -0.93 -12.03
C LYS A 122 24.81 -2.04 -10.99
N GLY A 123 24.16 -3.17 -11.15
CA GLY A 123 24.29 -4.29 -10.21
C GLY A 123 23.15 -5.30 -10.36
N TYR A 124 23.42 -6.55 -9.97
CA TYR A 124 22.48 -7.65 -10.17
C TYR A 124 21.16 -7.45 -9.43
N ALA A 125 21.21 -7.20 -8.11
CA ALA A 125 20.02 -7.00 -7.29
C ALA A 125 19.84 -5.52 -6.89
N PRO A 126 18.66 -5.13 -6.35
CA PRO A 126 18.41 -3.74 -5.95
C PRO A 126 19.49 -3.17 -5.02
N TRP A 127 19.89 -3.93 -4.00
CA TRP A 127 20.95 -3.55 -3.06
C TRP A 127 22.36 -3.49 -3.67
N ASP A 128 22.60 -4.12 -4.82
CA ASP A 128 23.86 -3.96 -5.55
C ASP A 128 23.85 -2.64 -6.31
N ARG A 129 22.70 -2.29 -6.92
CA ARG A 129 22.52 -1.03 -7.65
C ARG A 129 22.66 0.17 -6.73
N THR A 130 22.07 0.13 -5.53
CA THR A 130 22.18 1.22 -4.54
C THR A 130 23.53 1.30 -3.84
N ARG A 131 24.40 0.30 -4.00
CA ARG A 131 25.81 0.34 -3.56
C ARG A 131 26.79 0.68 -4.68
N HIS A 132 26.31 0.88 -5.90
CA HIS A 132 27.17 1.24 -7.02
C HIS A 132 27.88 2.58 -6.71
N PRO A 133 29.20 2.74 -6.96
CA PRO A 133 29.97 3.91 -6.53
C PRO A 133 29.44 5.27 -7.01
N SER A 134 28.68 5.30 -8.10
CA SER A 134 28.06 6.53 -8.63
C SER A 134 26.77 6.97 -7.93
N GLN A 135 26.22 6.15 -7.04
CA GLN A 135 24.89 6.34 -6.42
C GLN A 135 24.81 5.61 -5.07
N PHE A 136 25.86 5.77 -4.26
CA PHE A 136 26.01 5.01 -3.02
C PHE A 136 25.02 5.49 -1.95
N TYR A 137 24.05 4.65 -1.63
CA TYR A 137 23.10 4.79 -0.51
C TYR A 137 23.37 3.73 0.57
N GLY A 138 23.41 2.45 0.18
CA GLY A 138 23.49 1.29 1.07
C GLY A 138 22.63 0.12 0.57
N ASP A 139 22.46 -0.95 1.36
CA ASP A 139 21.75 -2.18 0.95
C ASP A 139 20.36 -2.38 1.59
N GLN A 140 19.97 -1.52 2.53
CA GLN A 140 18.71 -1.59 3.27
C GLN A 140 17.57 -0.93 2.47
N VAL A 141 17.18 -1.57 1.38
CA VAL A 141 16.16 -1.07 0.45
C VAL A 141 15.13 -2.14 0.08
N ALA A 142 13.90 -1.70 -0.14
CA ALA A 142 12.86 -2.44 -0.83
C ALA A 142 12.59 -1.79 -2.18
N GLU A 143 12.46 -2.60 -3.23
CA GLU A 143 12.14 -2.11 -4.57
C GLU A 143 10.73 -2.52 -4.96
N ILE A 144 10.03 -1.59 -5.60
CA ILE A 144 8.75 -1.84 -6.26
C ILE A 144 8.79 -1.25 -7.66
N LEU A 145 8.23 -1.95 -8.64
CA LEU A 145 8.33 -1.56 -10.04
C LEU A 145 7.16 -2.06 -10.88
N GLU A 146 6.86 -1.31 -11.92
CA GLU A 146 5.79 -1.59 -12.87
C GLU A 146 6.23 -1.24 -14.30
N SER A 147 5.60 -1.90 -15.26
CA SER A 147 5.71 -1.56 -16.67
C SER A 147 4.36 -1.39 -17.32
N THR A 148 4.31 -0.52 -18.33
CA THR A 148 3.26 -0.56 -19.36
C THR A 148 3.89 -0.58 -20.74
N THR A 149 3.24 -1.28 -21.68
CA THR A 149 3.62 -1.32 -23.09
C THR A 149 2.40 -1.01 -23.94
N TRP A 150 2.55 -0.10 -24.90
CA TRP A 150 1.45 0.34 -25.77
C TRP A 150 1.89 0.23 -27.23
N ASP A 151 1.21 -0.63 -27.98
CA ASP A 151 1.37 -0.76 -29.43
C ASP A 151 0.24 0.00 -30.14
N TYR A 152 0.58 0.86 -31.10
CA TYR A 152 -0.40 1.65 -31.85
C TYR A 152 0.09 2.05 -33.24
N ASP A 153 -0.83 2.46 -34.10
CA ASP A 153 -0.53 3.09 -35.39
C ASP A 153 -0.69 4.61 -35.29
N VAL A 154 0.22 5.39 -35.87
CA VAL A 154 0.15 6.86 -35.84
C VAL A 154 -1.07 7.46 -36.52
N ALA A 155 -1.76 6.71 -37.40
CA ALA A 155 -3.02 7.14 -38.00
C ALA A 155 -4.21 7.01 -37.02
N ASN A 156 -4.06 6.21 -35.95
CA ASN A 156 -5.07 6.03 -34.92
C ASN A 156 -4.42 5.88 -33.53
N PRO A 157 -3.76 6.94 -33.01
CA PRO A 157 -3.11 6.88 -31.72
C PRO A 157 -4.16 6.82 -30.61
N PRO A 158 -3.94 6.04 -29.53
CA PRO A 158 -4.81 6.06 -28.37
C PRO A 158 -4.64 7.36 -27.59
N VAL A 159 -5.59 7.63 -26.68
CA VAL A 159 -5.43 8.73 -25.71
C VAL A 159 -4.45 8.29 -24.64
N PHE A 160 -3.26 8.88 -24.65
CA PHE A 160 -2.24 8.57 -23.65
C PHE A 160 -2.48 9.37 -22.36
N PRO A 161 -2.33 8.74 -21.18
CA PRO A 161 -2.17 9.48 -19.94
C PRO A 161 -0.88 10.31 -20.00
N THR A 162 -0.89 11.46 -19.32
CA THR A 162 0.33 12.24 -19.09
C THR A 162 1.34 11.42 -18.28
N LEU A 163 2.63 11.81 -18.29
CA LEU A 163 3.63 11.11 -17.49
C LEU A 163 3.28 11.11 -15.99
N GLU A 164 2.85 12.24 -15.45
CA GLU A 164 2.38 12.30 -14.05
C GLU A 164 1.18 11.38 -13.77
N GLN A 165 0.23 11.28 -14.71
CA GLN A 165 -0.86 10.31 -14.60
C GLN A 165 -0.36 8.86 -14.63
N ARG A 166 0.60 8.53 -15.50
CA ARG A 166 1.22 7.19 -15.54
C ARG A 166 1.89 6.86 -14.21
N GLY A 167 2.68 7.77 -13.66
CA GLY A 167 3.31 7.58 -12.34
C GLY A 167 2.29 7.44 -11.21
N THR A 168 1.20 8.21 -11.27
CA THR A 168 0.08 8.11 -10.32
C THR A 168 -0.56 6.73 -10.36
N SER A 169 -0.97 6.29 -11.56
CA SER A 169 -1.58 4.97 -11.77
C SER A 169 -0.64 3.83 -11.39
N SER A 170 0.64 3.93 -11.73
CA SER A 170 1.60 2.88 -11.38
C SER A 170 1.76 2.75 -9.86
N MET A 171 1.83 3.87 -9.13
CA MET A 171 1.90 3.76 -7.67
C MET A 171 0.59 3.21 -7.06
N ILE A 172 -0.58 3.57 -7.60
CA ILE A 172 -1.87 2.99 -7.16
C ILE A 172 -1.88 1.47 -7.38
N ASN A 173 -1.43 1.00 -8.54
CA ASN A 173 -1.34 -0.41 -8.86
C ASN A 173 -0.39 -1.15 -7.91
N LEU A 174 0.80 -0.62 -7.65
CA LEU A 174 1.76 -1.21 -6.71
C LEU A 174 1.21 -1.29 -5.27
N LEU A 175 0.53 -0.24 -4.81
CA LEU A 175 -0.16 -0.21 -3.51
C LEU A 175 -1.37 -1.15 -3.43
N ASN A 176 -1.81 -1.72 -4.54
CA ASN A 176 -2.97 -2.59 -4.63
C ASN A 176 -2.60 -4.08 -4.74
N THR A 177 -1.35 -4.43 -4.44
CA THR A 177 -0.82 -5.80 -4.47
C THR A 177 -0.42 -6.27 -3.07
N VAL A 178 0.16 -7.46 -2.90
CA VAL A 178 0.57 -7.97 -1.57
C VAL A 178 2.02 -7.60 -1.27
N TYR A 179 2.96 -8.09 -2.07
CA TYR A 179 4.40 -7.90 -1.86
C TYR A 179 4.88 -6.51 -2.28
N HIS A 180 4.36 -5.91 -3.36
CA HIS A 180 4.73 -4.52 -3.65
C HIS A 180 4.09 -3.55 -2.65
N LEU A 181 2.90 -3.83 -2.12
CA LEU A 181 2.36 -3.02 -1.02
C LEU A 181 3.27 -3.08 0.23
N GLN A 182 3.79 -4.26 0.55
CA GLN A 182 4.81 -4.43 1.59
C GLN A 182 6.05 -3.55 1.33
N GLY A 183 6.55 -3.55 0.09
CA GLY A 183 7.70 -2.73 -0.31
C GLY A 183 7.43 -1.22 -0.35
N ALA A 184 6.21 -0.81 -0.70
CA ALA A 184 5.77 0.59 -0.67
C ALA A 184 5.68 1.12 0.76
N LEU A 185 5.21 0.27 1.67
CA LEU A 185 5.04 0.56 3.09
C LEU A 185 6.18 -0.02 3.94
N PHE A 186 7.36 -0.10 3.31
CA PHE A 186 8.59 -0.52 3.95
C PHE A 186 8.95 0.40 5.13
N ASP A 187 9.69 -0.14 6.10
CA ASP A 187 10.00 0.52 7.37
C ASP A 187 10.78 1.82 7.17
N GLY A 188 11.47 1.95 6.05
CA GLY A 188 12.27 3.11 5.76
C GLY A 188 11.50 4.40 5.51
N LEU A 189 12.20 5.49 5.82
CA LEU A 189 11.72 6.86 5.64
C LEU A 189 12.41 7.58 4.48
N ASP A 190 13.27 6.90 3.72
CA ASP A 190 13.84 7.44 2.49
C ASP A 190 13.17 6.82 1.26
N VAL A 191 13.08 7.60 0.18
CA VAL A 191 12.57 7.11 -1.10
C VAL A 191 13.30 7.75 -2.26
N GLY A 192 13.46 6.99 -3.34
CA GLY A 192 13.75 7.57 -4.64
C GLY A 192 12.95 6.91 -5.75
N PHE A 193 12.64 7.68 -6.78
CA PHE A 193 11.84 7.25 -7.91
C PHE A 193 12.61 7.41 -9.23
N GLY A 194 12.25 6.58 -10.19
CA GLY A 194 12.74 6.72 -11.56
C GLY A 194 11.76 6.15 -12.57
N ALA A 195 11.64 6.85 -13.69
CA ALA A 195 10.88 6.38 -14.84
C ALA A 195 11.67 6.54 -16.15
N ASP A 196 11.44 5.64 -17.09
CA ASP A 196 11.95 5.76 -18.47
C ASP A 196 10.84 5.37 -19.44
N LEU A 197 10.56 6.27 -20.40
CA LEU A 197 9.64 6.03 -21.51
C LEU A 197 10.43 6.13 -22.81
N ARG A 198 10.34 5.10 -23.65
CA ARG A 198 10.92 5.13 -25.00
C ARG A 198 9.92 4.59 -26.02
N THR A 199 9.91 5.21 -27.19
CA THR A 199 9.05 4.80 -28.30
C THR A 199 9.90 4.18 -29.40
N VAL A 200 9.64 2.92 -29.73
CA VAL A 200 10.18 2.25 -30.91
C VAL A 200 9.33 2.63 -32.11
N VAL A 201 9.99 2.99 -33.22
CA VAL A 201 9.37 3.43 -34.47
C VAL A 201 9.59 2.39 -35.55
N ASN A 202 8.52 1.88 -36.14
CA ASN A 202 8.57 1.00 -37.31
C ASN A 202 7.50 1.42 -38.33
N GLY A 203 7.89 2.23 -39.33
CA GLY A 203 6.95 2.82 -40.27
C GLY A 203 5.89 3.66 -39.56
N THR A 204 4.61 3.30 -39.72
CA THR A 204 3.48 3.91 -39.02
C THR A 204 3.22 3.32 -37.63
N SER A 205 3.79 2.15 -37.33
CA SER A 205 3.66 1.51 -36.02
C SER A 205 4.57 2.17 -34.97
N ARG A 206 4.06 2.25 -33.75
CA ARG A 206 4.74 2.73 -32.56
C ARG A 206 4.57 1.70 -31.45
N ARG A 207 5.65 1.49 -30.68
CA ARG A 207 5.61 0.74 -29.43
C ARG A 207 6.24 1.57 -28.33
N GLU A 208 5.45 1.97 -27.35
CA GLU A 208 5.94 2.63 -26.14
C GLU A 208 6.31 1.60 -25.09
N GLU A 209 7.52 1.72 -24.55
CA GLU A 209 8.00 0.99 -23.38
C GLU A 209 8.16 1.97 -22.23
N TYR A 210 7.33 1.81 -21.20
CA TYR A 210 7.37 2.59 -19.98
C TYR A 210 7.80 1.71 -18.81
N ARG A 211 8.80 2.15 -18.05
CA ARG A 211 9.24 1.52 -16.80
C ARG A 211 9.21 2.55 -15.69
N PHE A 212 8.68 2.16 -14.55
CA PHE A 212 8.56 3.01 -13.37
C PHE A 212 8.88 2.18 -12.15
N GLY A 213 9.56 2.77 -11.17
CA GLY A 213 9.76 2.13 -9.89
C GLY A 213 10.20 3.08 -8.80
N SER A 214 10.20 2.58 -7.58
CA SER A 214 10.79 3.25 -6.44
C SER A 214 11.65 2.32 -5.61
N LEU A 215 12.64 2.91 -4.98
CA LEU A 215 13.45 2.30 -3.93
C LEU A 215 13.09 2.98 -2.63
N ASN A 216 12.60 2.20 -1.66
CA ASN A 216 12.23 2.66 -0.33
C ASN A 216 13.33 2.18 0.62
N GLY A 217 14.01 3.11 1.28
CA GLY A 217 15.24 2.82 2.01
C GLY A 217 15.17 3.22 3.48
N PHE A 218 15.90 2.49 4.32
CA PHE A 218 16.29 2.96 5.64
C PHE A 218 17.81 2.86 5.77
N GLN A 219 18.52 3.96 6.01
CA GLN A 219 19.93 3.91 6.44
C GLN A 219 20.07 4.29 7.91
N THR A 220 19.31 5.28 8.36
CA THR A 220 19.45 5.84 9.72
C THR A 220 18.12 6.11 10.41
N GLN A 221 17.01 6.10 9.66
CA GLN A 221 15.68 6.36 10.19
C GLN A 221 14.69 5.35 9.61
N TYR A 222 13.82 4.86 10.49
CA TYR A 222 12.73 3.97 10.15
C TYR A 222 11.50 4.38 10.94
N GLN A 223 10.33 4.06 10.39
CA GLN A 223 9.04 4.26 11.02
C GLN A 223 8.89 3.34 12.23
N ILE A 224 8.47 3.90 13.36
CA ILE A 224 8.16 3.18 14.60
C ILE A 224 6.74 3.53 15.02
N PHE A 225 5.88 2.53 15.15
CA PHE A 225 4.51 2.66 15.64
C PHE A 225 4.45 2.60 17.17
N GLY A 226 5.31 1.80 17.79
CA GLY A 226 5.36 1.56 19.23
C GLY A 226 4.74 0.21 19.63
N ALA A 227 5.04 -0.21 20.86
CA ALA A 227 4.59 -1.49 21.39
C ALA A 227 3.06 -1.62 21.35
N GLY A 228 2.58 -2.74 20.79
CA GLY A 228 1.14 -3.02 20.71
C GLY A 228 0.40 -2.22 19.64
N GLN A 229 1.09 -1.38 18.87
CA GLN A 229 0.47 -0.57 17.82
C GLN A 229 0.56 -1.25 16.45
N VAL A 230 -0.46 -0.97 15.63
CA VAL A 230 -0.50 -1.35 14.23
C VAL A 230 -0.92 -0.17 13.36
N ALA A 231 -0.37 -0.10 12.16
CA ALA A 231 -0.87 0.70 11.05
C ALA A 231 -1.58 -0.21 10.04
N THR A 232 -2.52 0.35 9.28
CA THR A 232 -3.21 -0.38 8.22
C THR A 232 -3.19 0.41 6.93
N TYR A 233 -3.09 -0.29 5.79
CA TYR A 233 -3.35 0.31 4.48
C TYR A 233 -4.26 -0.60 3.66
N PRO A 234 -5.36 -0.10 3.08
CA PRO A 234 -5.97 1.19 3.35
C PRO A 234 -6.29 1.43 4.84
N CYS A 235 -6.54 2.68 5.20
CA CYS A 235 -6.94 3.12 6.55
C CYS A 235 -8.20 3.98 6.50
N GLN A 236 -8.66 4.47 7.66
CA GLN A 236 -9.76 5.41 7.76
C GLN A 236 -9.58 6.60 6.83
N GLY A 237 -10.58 6.90 6.02
CA GLY A 237 -10.53 8.04 5.10
C GLY A 237 -9.93 7.73 3.73
N SER A 238 -9.45 6.49 3.51
CA SER A 238 -8.96 6.09 2.19
C SER A 238 -10.09 6.12 1.17
N ALA A 239 -9.85 6.81 0.06
CA ALA A 239 -10.78 6.93 -1.06
C ALA A 239 -10.06 6.54 -2.35
N ASN A 240 -10.83 6.27 -3.41
CA ASN A 240 -10.31 5.77 -4.70
C ASN A 240 -9.46 4.51 -4.53
N VAL A 241 -9.84 3.63 -3.61
CA VAL A 241 -9.20 2.33 -3.48
C VAL A 241 -9.58 1.48 -4.71
N PRO A 242 -8.62 0.85 -5.41
CA PRO A 242 -8.96 0.02 -6.54
C PRO A 242 -9.97 -1.08 -6.21
N THR A 243 -10.82 -1.41 -7.16
CA THR A 243 -11.87 -2.43 -6.95
C THR A 243 -11.34 -3.85 -6.97
N LEU A 244 -10.24 -4.07 -7.68
CA LEU A 244 -9.71 -5.40 -7.96
C LEU A 244 -8.18 -5.41 -8.04
N PHE A 245 -7.61 -6.59 -7.81
CA PHE A 245 -6.21 -6.92 -7.96
C PHE A 245 -6.13 -8.27 -8.70
N ALA A 246 -5.28 -8.38 -9.74
CA ALA A 246 -5.03 -9.65 -10.42
C ALA A 246 -3.69 -10.24 -9.93
N PRO A 247 -3.69 -11.33 -9.14
CA PRO A 247 -2.46 -11.88 -8.56
C PRO A 247 -1.41 -12.31 -9.60
N ALA A 248 -1.85 -12.64 -10.81
CA ALA A 248 -0.95 -12.98 -11.92
C ALA A 248 -0.03 -11.82 -12.37
N TYR A 249 -0.33 -10.57 -12.01
CA TYR A 249 0.55 -9.42 -12.28
C TYR A 249 1.61 -9.18 -11.21
N GLU A 250 1.58 -9.94 -10.12
CA GLU A 250 2.58 -9.82 -9.06
C GLU A 250 3.59 -10.98 -9.14
N SER A 251 4.88 -10.65 -9.00
CA SER A 251 5.95 -11.64 -8.95
C SER A 251 6.82 -11.37 -7.71
N PRO A 252 6.87 -12.30 -6.74
CA PRO A 252 6.18 -13.60 -6.71
C PRO A 252 4.64 -13.46 -6.58
N ASN A 253 3.88 -14.45 -7.05
CA ASN A 253 2.42 -14.41 -7.01
C ASN A 253 1.89 -14.82 -5.61
N PRO A 254 1.15 -13.96 -4.89
CA PRO A 254 0.63 -14.26 -3.55
C PRO A 254 -0.52 -15.27 -3.54
N PHE A 255 -1.08 -15.61 -4.70
CA PHE A 255 -2.11 -16.64 -4.90
C PHE A 255 -1.70 -17.56 -6.06
N PRO A 256 -0.79 -18.54 -5.85
CA PRO A 256 -0.21 -19.33 -6.94
C PRO A 256 -1.21 -20.13 -7.80
N SER A 257 -2.42 -20.37 -7.29
CA SER A 257 -3.50 -21.01 -8.06
C SER A 257 -4.19 -20.08 -9.06
N MET A 258 -3.97 -18.76 -8.95
CA MET A 258 -4.51 -17.74 -9.84
C MET A 258 -3.42 -17.28 -10.81
N THR A 259 -3.27 -18.01 -11.92
CA THR A 259 -2.20 -17.78 -12.91
C THR A 259 -2.65 -16.93 -14.09
N SER A 260 -3.94 -16.65 -14.24
CA SER A 260 -4.51 -15.84 -15.32
C SER A 260 -4.77 -14.42 -14.87
N THR A 261 -4.55 -13.44 -15.76
CA THR A 261 -4.86 -12.02 -15.53
C THR A 261 -6.36 -11.73 -15.44
N LEU A 262 -7.20 -12.69 -15.84
CA LEU A 262 -8.66 -12.63 -15.69
C LEU A 262 -9.14 -13.08 -14.29
N GLN A 263 -8.27 -13.74 -13.52
CA GLN A 263 -8.58 -14.13 -12.14
C GLN A 263 -8.22 -12.96 -11.23
N VAL A 264 -9.25 -12.38 -10.61
CA VAL A 264 -9.11 -11.18 -9.78
C VAL A 264 -9.67 -11.41 -8.37
N VAL A 265 -9.05 -10.72 -7.42
CA VAL A 265 -9.46 -10.60 -6.02
C VAL A 265 -9.72 -9.12 -5.73
N GLY A 266 -10.19 -8.78 -4.53
CA GLY A 266 -10.27 -7.39 -4.10
C GLY A 266 -8.92 -6.83 -3.64
N PRO A 267 -8.84 -5.51 -3.38
CA PRO A 267 -7.66 -4.86 -2.85
C PRO A 267 -7.28 -5.44 -1.48
N PRO A 268 -6.00 -5.71 -1.21
CA PRO A 268 -5.57 -6.21 0.09
C PRO A 268 -5.66 -5.13 1.17
N ILE A 269 -6.07 -5.53 2.38
CA ILE A 269 -5.91 -4.73 3.61
C ILE A 269 -4.66 -5.20 4.33
N TYR A 270 -3.60 -4.42 4.25
CA TYR A 270 -2.34 -4.67 4.94
C TYR A 270 -2.41 -4.19 6.39
N ILE A 271 -1.90 -5.01 7.31
CA ILE A 271 -1.69 -4.69 8.71
C ILE A 271 -0.21 -4.84 9.02
N LYS A 272 0.38 -3.81 9.63
CA LYS A 272 1.79 -3.78 9.98
C LYS A 272 1.99 -3.36 11.44
N ALA A 273 2.77 -4.13 12.17
CA ALA A 273 3.37 -3.76 13.45
C ALA A 273 4.87 -3.47 13.27
N ASP A 274 5.56 -3.02 14.32
CA ASP A 274 7.00 -2.80 14.25
C ASP A 274 7.75 -4.12 13.98
N ALA A 275 8.81 -4.05 13.16
CA ALA A 275 9.69 -5.19 12.92
C ALA A 275 10.21 -5.79 14.24
N GLY A 276 10.27 -7.12 14.28
CA GLY A 276 10.62 -7.88 15.49
C GLY A 276 9.44 -8.17 16.44
N GLN A 277 8.28 -7.54 16.24
CA GLN A 277 7.05 -7.91 16.95
C GLN A 277 6.31 -9.06 16.24
N VAL A 278 5.44 -9.75 16.97
CA VAL A 278 4.58 -10.82 16.45
C VAL A 278 3.14 -10.32 16.41
N LEU A 279 2.64 -10.12 15.20
CA LEU A 279 1.24 -9.80 14.92
C LEU A 279 0.44 -11.11 14.82
N THR A 280 -0.66 -11.20 15.57
CA THR A 280 -1.62 -12.30 15.48
C THR A 280 -3.02 -11.72 15.29
N LEU A 281 -3.61 -11.96 14.13
CA LEU A 281 -4.97 -11.54 13.82
C LEU A 281 -5.96 -12.57 14.37
N THR A 282 -6.88 -12.15 15.25
CA THR A 282 -7.90 -13.03 15.84
C THR A 282 -9.25 -12.89 15.16
N SER A 283 -9.51 -11.72 14.57
CA SER A 283 -10.74 -11.46 13.81
C SER A 283 -10.47 -10.43 12.72
N SER A 284 -11.08 -10.67 11.55
CA SER A 284 -11.10 -9.73 10.44
C SER A 284 -12.43 -9.83 9.71
N SER A 285 -13.04 -8.69 9.41
CA SER A 285 -14.22 -8.62 8.56
C SER A 285 -14.18 -7.39 7.66
N ILE A 286 -14.75 -7.57 6.47
CA ILE A 286 -15.02 -6.51 5.50
C ILE A 286 -16.50 -6.63 5.15
N SER A 287 -17.24 -5.53 5.18
CA SER A 287 -18.65 -5.52 4.84
C SER A 287 -19.07 -4.21 4.19
N SER A 288 -20.16 -4.22 3.43
CA SER A 288 -20.80 -3.02 2.93
C SER A 288 -22.30 -3.16 3.10
N ALA A 289 -22.96 -2.12 3.63
CA ALA A 289 -24.40 -2.12 3.94
C ALA A 289 -24.87 -3.37 4.72
N GLY A 290 -24.03 -3.88 5.64
CA GLY A 290 -24.33 -5.08 6.44
C GLY A 290 -24.07 -6.42 5.73
N VAL A 291 -23.70 -6.42 4.44
CA VAL A 291 -23.34 -7.62 3.69
C VAL A 291 -21.85 -7.89 3.84
N ALA A 292 -21.49 -9.07 4.34
CA ALA A 292 -20.10 -9.49 4.50
C ALA A 292 -19.46 -9.82 3.14
N VAL A 293 -18.20 -9.42 2.98
CA VAL A 293 -17.35 -9.79 1.85
C VAL A 293 -16.48 -10.97 2.28
N PRO A 294 -16.42 -12.07 1.51
CA PRO A 294 -15.53 -13.19 1.82
C PRO A 294 -14.07 -12.74 1.70
N THR A 295 -13.25 -13.18 2.66
CA THR A 295 -11.83 -12.83 2.73
C THR A 295 -10.97 -14.05 2.98
N THR A 296 -9.70 -13.94 2.60
CA THR A 296 -8.62 -14.83 2.99
C THR A 296 -7.53 -14.01 3.68
N VAL A 297 -6.76 -14.65 4.57
CA VAL A 297 -5.70 -13.97 5.33
C VAL A 297 -4.35 -14.55 4.96
N LEU A 298 -3.43 -13.70 4.49
CA LEU A 298 -2.03 -14.05 4.29
C LEU A 298 -1.21 -13.53 5.49
N THR A 299 -0.31 -14.38 5.96
CA THR A 299 0.61 -14.15 7.08
C THR A 299 1.93 -14.82 6.75
N GLN A 300 2.96 -14.62 7.57
CA GLN A 300 4.19 -15.39 7.45
C GLN A 300 3.98 -16.92 7.37
N ALA A 301 3.03 -17.46 8.13
CA ALA A 301 2.86 -18.91 8.28
C ALA A 301 2.32 -19.60 7.02
N ASN A 302 1.56 -18.88 6.19
CA ASN A 302 0.93 -19.39 4.97
C ASN A 302 1.31 -18.59 3.73
N ASP A 303 2.33 -17.74 3.82
CA ASP A 303 2.94 -17.09 2.67
C ASP A 303 3.33 -18.17 1.65
N PRO A 304 2.91 -18.09 0.38
CA PRO A 304 3.33 -19.05 -0.64
C PRO A 304 4.73 -18.73 -1.22
N ALA A 305 5.18 -17.48 -1.15
CA ALA A 305 6.42 -17.05 -1.77
C ALA A 305 7.62 -17.26 -0.84
N ARG A 306 8.78 -17.56 -1.43
CA ARG A 306 10.03 -17.77 -0.68
C ARG A 306 11.17 -17.00 -1.32
N ASP A 307 11.99 -16.36 -0.50
CA ASP A 307 13.24 -15.76 -0.93
C ASP A 307 14.25 -16.84 -1.37
N SER A 308 15.39 -16.41 -1.89
CA SER A 308 16.48 -17.31 -2.31
C SER A 308 17.04 -18.22 -1.20
N ARG A 309 16.75 -17.92 0.07
CA ARG A 309 17.17 -18.67 1.27
C ARG A 309 16.04 -19.53 1.83
N GLY A 310 14.87 -19.54 1.20
CA GLY A 310 13.71 -20.29 1.66
C GLY A 310 12.92 -19.62 2.79
N ASN A 311 13.13 -18.32 3.04
CA ASN A 311 12.34 -17.56 4.01
C ASN A 311 11.08 -17.00 3.35
N PRO A 312 9.95 -16.91 4.08
CA PRO A 312 8.78 -16.17 3.62
C PRO A 312 9.10 -14.68 3.46
N PHE A 313 8.45 -14.03 2.50
CA PHE A 313 8.52 -12.57 2.29
C PHE A 313 7.69 -11.83 3.33
N ILE A 314 6.53 -12.36 3.71
CA ILE A 314 5.68 -11.77 4.74
C ILE A 314 6.34 -11.99 6.12
N GLY A 315 6.58 -10.89 6.83
CA GLY A 315 7.14 -10.89 8.17
C GLY A 315 6.14 -11.32 9.26
N ARG A 316 6.64 -11.70 10.45
CA ARG A 316 5.78 -12.00 11.62
C ARG A 316 4.99 -10.80 12.14
N HIS A 317 5.41 -9.61 11.79
CA HIS A 317 4.79 -8.34 12.16
C HIS A 317 3.77 -7.87 11.11
N GLU A 318 3.46 -8.71 10.12
CA GLU A 318 2.69 -8.36 8.93
C GLU A 318 1.57 -9.36 8.66
N ALA A 319 0.44 -8.85 8.18
CA ALA A 319 -0.66 -9.66 7.69
C ALA A 319 -1.43 -8.93 6.60
N PHE A 320 -2.09 -9.68 5.72
CA PHE A 320 -2.95 -9.14 4.68
C PHE A 320 -4.31 -9.81 4.74
N VAL A 321 -5.38 -9.03 4.84
CA VAL A 321 -6.75 -9.51 4.68
C VAL A 321 -7.19 -9.17 3.26
N VAL A 322 -7.37 -10.19 2.42
CA VAL A 322 -7.64 -10.01 0.99
C VAL A 322 -9.07 -10.47 0.69
N PRO A 323 -9.96 -9.60 0.16
CA PRO A 323 -11.26 -10.03 -0.35
C PRO A 323 -11.08 -11.07 -1.45
N THR A 324 -11.78 -12.21 -1.37
CA THR A 324 -11.65 -13.27 -2.38
C THR A 324 -12.42 -12.99 -3.68
N VAL A 325 -13.05 -11.80 -3.77
CA VAL A 325 -13.82 -11.31 -4.91
C VAL A 325 -13.51 -9.83 -5.12
N ALA A 326 -13.62 -9.36 -6.36
CA ALA A 326 -13.57 -7.93 -6.64
C ALA A 326 -14.65 -7.17 -5.84
N LEU A 327 -14.31 -5.97 -5.41
CA LEU A 327 -15.23 -5.08 -4.71
C LEU A 327 -16.06 -4.28 -5.72
N ALA A 328 -17.25 -3.85 -5.30
CA ALA A 328 -18.09 -3.01 -6.12
C ALA A 328 -17.47 -1.60 -6.22
N PRO A 329 -17.53 -0.95 -7.39
CA PRO A 329 -17.08 0.44 -7.54
C PRO A 329 -17.94 1.41 -6.72
N ASN A 330 -17.41 2.60 -6.46
CA ASN A 330 -18.10 3.69 -5.74
C ASN A 330 -18.73 3.28 -4.39
N THR A 331 -18.18 2.26 -3.73
CA THR A 331 -18.81 1.62 -2.57
C THR A 331 -18.00 1.85 -1.32
N VAL A 332 -18.67 2.19 -0.23
CA VAL A 332 -18.06 2.28 1.10
C VAL A 332 -18.04 0.90 1.75
N TYR A 333 -16.86 0.49 2.21
CA TYR A 333 -16.66 -0.74 2.96
C TYR A 333 -16.23 -0.42 4.38
N GLN A 334 -16.87 -1.10 5.34
CA GLN A 334 -16.47 -1.14 6.73
C GLN A 334 -15.50 -2.29 6.94
N VAL A 335 -14.34 -1.98 7.49
CA VAL A 335 -13.31 -2.94 7.90
C VAL A 335 -13.27 -3.00 9.41
N SER A 336 -13.22 -4.20 9.98
CA SER A 336 -13.00 -4.42 11.43
C SER A 336 -11.94 -5.48 11.63
N LEU A 337 -10.90 -5.14 12.39
CA LEU A 337 -9.72 -5.97 12.66
C LEU A 337 -9.48 -6.01 14.16
N ALA A 338 -9.25 -7.20 14.69
CA ALA A 338 -8.84 -7.38 16.08
C ALA A 338 -7.79 -8.48 16.18
N GLY A 339 -6.87 -8.31 17.12
CA GLY A 339 -5.78 -9.23 17.30
C GLY A 339 -4.88 -8.83 18.45
N THR A 340 -3.66 -9.36 18.42
CA THR A 340 -2.61 -9.01 19.35
C THR A 340 -1.30 -8.72 18.65
N VAL A 341 -0.48 -7.88 19.28
CA VAL A 341 0.92 -7.66 18.91
C VAL A 341 1.77 -7.94 20.15
N ASN A 342 2.58 -8.99 20.13
CA ASN A 342 3.28 -9.50 21.32
C ASN A 342 2.34 -9.69 22.54
N GLY A 343 1.11 -10.15 22.30
CA GLY A 343 0.08 -10.35 23.33
C GLY A 343 -0.69 -9.08 23.74
N TRP A 344 -0.27 -7.88 23.30
CA TRP A 344 -1.03 -6.65 23.52
C TRP A 344 -2.19 -6.58 22.54
N ALA A 345 -3.42 -6.49 23.04
CA ALA A 345 -4.59 -6.44 22.18
C ALA A 345 -4.65 -5.14 21.35
N PHE A 346 -5.03 -5.26 20.08
CA PHE A 346 -5.38 -4.13 19.24
C PHE A 346 -6.77 -4.32 18.64
N ASN A 347 -7.42 -3.19 18.34
CA ASN A 347 -8.63 -3.13 17.55
C ASN A 347 -8.51 -1.96 16.55
N ARG A 348 -8.92 -2.21 15.30
CA ARG A 348 -9.03 -1.20 14.25
C ARG A 348 -10.39 -1.37 13.59
N SER A 349 -11.15 -0.29 13.52
CA SER A 349 -12.41 -0.22 12.79
C SER A 349 -12.39 1.04 11.95
N PHE A 350 -12.54 0.90 10.64
CA PHE A 350 -12.44 2.02 9.72
C PHE A 350 -13.22 1.80 8.43
N THR A 351 -13.47 2.88 7.71
CA THR A 351 -14.09 2.85 6.39
C THR A 351 -13.11 3.23 5.29
N LEU A 352 -13.30 2.60 4.13
CA LEU A 352 -12.67 2.95 2.86
C LEU A 352 -13.73 3.08 1.76
N ARG A 353 -13.43 3.82 0.69
CA ARG A 353 -14.27 3.92 -0.50
C ARG A 353 -13.51 3.47 -1.75
N THR A 354 -14.13 2.60 -2.52
CA THR A 354 -13.59 2.16 -3.81
C THR A 354 -13.71 3.24 -4.88
N GLU A 355 -12.83 3.16 -5.87
CA GLU A 355 -12.83 4.00 -7.06
C GLU A 355 -14.11 3.83 -7.91
N PRO A 356 -14.39 4.78 -8.83
CA PRO A 356 -15.63 4.78 -9.60
C PRO A 356 -15.88 3.65 -10.58
#